data_AF-L8LYR1-F1
#
_entry.id   AF-L8LYR1-F1
#
_cell.length_a   1.000
_cell.length_b   1.000
_cell.length_c   1.000
_cell.angle_alpha   90.00
_cell.angle_beta   90.00
_cell.angle_gamma   90.00
#
_symmetry.space_group_name_H-M   'P 1'
#
loop_
_entity.id
_entity.type
_entity.pdbx_description
1 polymer ?
#
loop_
_entity_poly.entity_id
_entity_poly.type
_entity_poly.pdbx_seq_one_letter_code
_entity_poly.pdbx_strand_id
1 'polypeptide(L)'
;TAVSELAKGWREHPDTLPILQQHAQSDDNKYVRSTAVSELAKGWREHPEMFEFLANCAVKDVFVREHDWETNPRQTALEGIIQYFPNHPQTKALLVERSENDPDEQVREFAQQALEELSYTTWQN
;
A
#
# COMPACT_ATOMS: atom_id res chain seq x y z
N THR A 1 -0.76 -7.87 15.36
CA THR A 1 0.60 -8.46 15.24
C THR A 1 1.56 -7.58 16.03
N ALA A 2 2.77 -8.05 16.34
CA ALA A 2 3.77 -7.22 17.03
C ALA A 2 4.05 -5.89 16.30
N VAL A 3 4.06 -5.92 14.96
CA VAL A 3 4.19 -4.72 14.10
C VAL A 3 3.05 -3.71 14.31
N SER A 4 1.79 -4.18 14.43
CA SER A 4 0.65 -3.28 14.69
C SER A 4 0.72 -2.66 16.09
N GLU A 5 1.14 -3.43 17.11
CA GLU A 5 1.34 -2.91 18.47
C GLU A 5 2.47 -1.89 18.52
N LEU A 6 3.58 -2.14 17.81
CA LEU A 6 4.68 -1.17 17.67
C LEU A 6 4.18 0.14 17.06
N ALA A 7 3.45 0.06 15.93
CA ALA A 7 2.94 1.23 15.23
C ALA A 7 2.00 2.09 16.10
N LYS A 8 1.13 1.46 16.89
CA LYS A 8 0.13 2.15 17.72
C LYS A 8 0.71 2.64 19.04
N GLY A 9 1.55 1.84 19.69
CA GLY A 9 2.08 2.12 21.02
C GLY A 9 3.28 3.07 21.03
N TRP A 10 4.05 3.14 19.94
CA TRP A 10 5.33 3.86 19.89
C TRP A 10 5.44 4.82 18.71
N ARG A 11 4.32 5.28 18.17
CA ARG A 11 4.25 6.17 17.00
C ARG A 11 5.18 7.38 17.08
N GLU A 12 5.30 8.00 18.25
CA GLU A 12 6.12 9.21 18.47
C GLU A 12 7.60 8.90 18.72
N HIS A 13 7.95 7.63 18.90
CA HIS A 13 9.35 7.23 19.05
C HIS A 13 10.07 7.31 17.70
N PRO A 14 11.24 7.96 17.61
CA PRO A 14 11.92 8.22 16.34
C PRO A 14 12.26 6.95 15.55
N ASP A 15 12.54 5.85 16.25
CA ASP A 15 12.92 4.58 15.61
C ASP A 15 11.74 3.78 15.04
N THR A 16 10.50 4.13 15.39
CA THR A 16 9.32 3.36 14.98
C THR A 16 9.11 3.40 13.46
N LEU A 17 9.21 4.59 12.85
CA LEU A 17 9.03 4.74 11.41
C LEU A 17 10.08 3.93 10.61
N PRO A 18 11.40 4.06 10.86
CA PRO A 18 12.41 3.23 10.20
C PRO A 18 12.19 1.72 10.35
N ILE A 19 11.82 1.25 11.55
CA ILE A 19 11.56 -0.18 11.78
C ILE A 19 10.36 -0.66 10.95
N LEU A 20 9.27 0.09 10.93
CA LEU A 20 8.10 -0.25 10.12
C LEU A 20 8.42 -0.24 8.62
N GLN A 21 9.21 0.74 8.16
CA GLN A 21 9.64 0.79 6.75
C GLN A 21 10.48 -0.42 6.36
N GLN A 22 11.40 -0.85 7.22
CA GLN A 22 12.18 -2.07 7.01
C GLN A 22 11.27 -3.31 6.91
N HIS A 23 10.33 -3.48 7.85
CA HIS A 23 9.40 -4.61 7.79
C HIS A 23 8.48 -4.56 6.56
N ALA A 24 8.05 -3.38 6.12
CA ALA A 24 7.23 -3.24 4.91
C ALA A 24 8.00 -3.63 3.63
N GLN A 25 9.31 -3.41 3.57
CA GLN A 25 10.10 -3.65 2.36
C GLN A 25 10.67 -5.06 2.26
N SER A 26 11.12 -5.65 3.37
CA SER A 26 12.01 -6.82 3.32
C SER A 26 11.70 -7.90 4.33
N ASP A 27 10.59 -7.85 5.06
CA ASP A 27 10.21 -8.96 5.94
C ASP A 27 9.87 -10.20 5.10
N ASP A 28 10.38 -11.37 5.51
CA ASP A 28 10.12 -12.64 4.81
C ASP A 28 8.62 -12.97 4.79
N ASN A 29 7.88 -12.53 5.80
CA ASN A 29 6.46 -12.82 5.93
C ASN A 29 5.60 -11.73 5.25
N LYS A 30 4.92 -12.11 4.17
CA LYS A 30 3.94 -11.27 3.45
C LYS A 30 2.88 -10.61 4.32
N TYR A 31 2.44 -11.26 5.40
CA TYR A 31 1.47 -10.69 6.33
C TYR A 31 2.09 -9.60 7.21
N VAL A 32 3.36 -9.75 7.56
CA VAL A 32 4.11 -8.71 8.28
C VAL A 32 4.33 -7.50 7.37
N ARG A 33 4.76 -7.72 6.12
CA ARG A 33 4.89 -6.64 5.12
C ARG A 33 3.57 -5.89 4.93
N SER A 34 2.48 -6.62 4.67
CA SER A 34 1.14 -6.02 4.51
C SER A 34 0.70 -5.23 5.75
N THR A 35 0.94 -5.78 6.95
CA THR A 35 0.60 -5.06 8.19
C THR A 35 1.41 -3.78 8.33
N ALA A 36 2.72 -3.83 8.09
CA ALA A 36 3.59 -2.66 8.16
C ALA A 36 3.17 -1.58 7.15
N VAL A 37 2.90 -1.96 5.89
CA VAL A 37 2.39 -1.05 4.85
C VAL A 37 1.08 -0.38 5.29
N SER A 38 0.11 -1.15 5.80
CA SER A 38 -1.18 -0.60 6.26
C SER A 38 -1.02 0.38 7.41
N GLU A 39 -0.19 0.06 8.41
CA GLU A 39 0.05 0.92 9.55
C GLU A 39 0.85 2.18 9.16
N LEU A 40 1.79 2.07 8.21
CA LEU A 40 2.50 3.22 7.64
C LEU A 40 1.54 4.16 6.91
N ALA A 41 0.65 3.64 6.06
CA ALA A 41 -0.32 4.44 5.33
C ALA A 41 -1.28 5.17 6.28
N LYS A 42 -1.80 4.48 7.31
CA LYS A 42 -2.69 5.10 8.32
C LYS A 42 -1.94 6.11 9.17
N GLY A 43 -0.75 5.72 9.59
CA GLY A 43 -0.01 6.41 10.61
C GLY A 43 0.76 7.61 10.07
N TRP A 44 1.54 7.44 9.03
CA TRP A 44 2.52 8.44 8.60
C TRP A 44 2.13 9.13 7.29
N ARG A 45 0.84 9.21 6.97
CA ARG A 45 0.34 9.85 5.73
C ARG A 45 0.76 11.30 5.53
N GLU A 46 0.97 12.06 6.62
CA GLU A 46 1.43 13.46 6.55
C GLU A 46 2.95 13.57 6.33
N HIS A 47 3.67 12.44 6.34
CA HIS A 47 5.10 12.43 6.04
C HIS A 47 5.29 12.65 4.53
N PRO A 48 6.10 13.64 4.10
CA PRO A 48 6.20 14.05 2.70
C PRO A 48 6.53 12.91 1.71
N GLU A 49 7.31 11.92 2.16
CA GLU A 49 7.76 10.79 1.33
C GLU A 49 6.82 9.58 1.38
N MET A 50 5.71 9.64 2.13
CA MET A 50 4.87 8.47 2.36
C MET A 50 4.20 7.95 1.08
N PHE A 51 3.79 8.83 0.17
CA PHE A 51 3.26 8.41 -1.12
C PHE A 51 4.28 7.56 -1.89
N GLU A 52 5.52 8.06 -2.04
CA GLU A 52 6.58 7.38 -2.76
C GLU A 52 6.98 6.06 -2.09
N PHE A 53 6.96 6.02 -0.76
CA PHE A 53 7.20 4.78 -0.02
C PHE A 53 6.15 3.71 -0.35
N LEU A 54 4.86 4.06 -0.27
CA LEU A 54 3.77 3.14 -0.59
C LEU A 54 3.79 2.74 -2.07
N ALA A 55 4.08 3.67 -2.98
CA ALA A 55 4.18 3.38 -4.40
C ALA A 55 5.30 2.36 -4.67
N ASN A 56 6.44 2.48 -4.01
CA ASN A 56 7.50 1.48 -4.07
C ASN A 56 7.04 0.11 -3.55
N CYS A 57 6.30 0.04 -2.45
CA CYS A 57 5.70 -1.23 -1.99
C CYS A 57 4.74 -1.81 -3.05
N ALA A 58 3.91 -0.97 -3.68
CA ALA A 58 2.99 -1.39 -4.74
C ALA A 58 3.72 -1.88 -6.01
N VAL A 59 4.99 -1.50 -6.24
CA VAL A 59 5.76 -1.86 -7.45
C VAL A 59 6.74 -2.99 -7.21
N LYS A 60 7.45 -2.98 -6.08
CA LYS A 60 8.68 -3.75 -5.87
C LYS A 60 8.52 -4.97 -4.97
N ASP A 61 7.38 -5.10 -4.28
CA ASP A 61 7.17 -6.25 -3.40
C ASP A 61 7.19 -7.57 -4.20
N VAL A 62 7.93 -8.53 -3.65
CA VAL A 62 8.21 -9.84 -4.27
C VAL A 62 7.13 -10.89 -4.04
N PHE A 63 5.96 -10.50 -3.51
CA PHE A 63 4.86 -11.41 -3.24
C PHE A 63 4.49 -12.24 -4.48
N VAL A 64 4.33 -13.54 -4.22
CA VAL A 64 3.77 -14.55 -5.12
C VAL A 64 2.61 -15.19 -4.40
N ARG A 65 1.46 -15.26 -5.08
CA ARG A 65 0.24 -15.86 -4.53
C ARG A 65 0.33 -17.37 -4.58
N GLU A 66 0.03 -18.01 -3.46
CA GLU A 66 -0.18 -19.47 -3.40
C GLU A 66 -1.66 -19.82 -3.27
N HIS A 67 -2.43 -18.94 -2.60
CA HIS A 67 -3.84 -19.14 -2.37
C HIS A 67 -4.62 -17.82 -2.52
N ASP A 68 -5.88 -17.92 -2.94
CA ASP A 68 -6.68 -16.74 -3.27
C ASP A 68 -7.01 -15.84 -2.07
N TRP A 69 -6.99 -16.39 -0.86
CA TRP A 69 -7.31 -15.66 0.39
C TRP A 69 -6.12 -14.88 0.96
N GLU A 70 -4.94 -14.96 0.35
CA GLU A 70 -3.73 -14.32 0.88
C GLU A 70 -3.74 -12.80 0.65
N THR A 71 -3.36 -12.06 1.69
CA THR A 71 -3.16 -10.62 1.59
C THR A 71 -1.89 -10.32 0.80
N ASN A 72 -2.04 -9.51 -0.25
CA ASN A 72 -0.94 -9.08 -1.10
C ASN A 72 -0.43 -7.68 -0.65
N PRO A 73 0.85 -7.54 -0.24
CA PRO A 73 1.40 -6.25 0.17
C PRO A 73 1.29 -5.16 -0.92
N ARG A 74 1.36 -5.54 -2.22
CA ARG A 74 1.19 -4.58 -3.32
C ARG A 74 -0.23 -4.01 -3.33
N GLN A 75 -1.25 -4.86 -3.17
CA GLN A 75 -2.64 -4.43 -3.05
C GLN A 75 -2.83 -3.55 -1.81
N THR A 76 -2.30 -3.95 -0.65
CA THR A 76 -2.40 -3.15 0.58
C THR A 76 -1.77 -1.77 0.44
N ALA A 77 -0.69 -1.64 -0.34
CA ALA A 77 -0.10 -0.35 -0.65
C ALA A 77 -1.03 0.50 -1.54
N LEU A 78 -1.64 -0.09 -2.57
CA LEU A 78 -2.62 0.60 -3.41
C LEU A 78 -3.85 1.04 -2.61
N GLU A 79 -4.38 0.20 -1.71
CA GLU A 79 -5.47 0.56 -0.80
C GLU A 79 -5.11 1.80 0.05
N GLY A 80 -3.90 1.83 0.63
CA GLY A 80 -3.41 2.99 1.38
C GLY A 80 -3.29 4.25 0.52
N ILE A 81 -2.80 4.11 -0.72
CA ILE A 81 -2.69 5.22 -1.68
C ILE A 81 -4.07 5.76 -2.07
N ILE A 82 -5.02 4.90 -2.40
CA ILE A 82 -6.39 5.31 -2.77
C ILE A 82 -7.05 6.01 -1.58
N GLN A 83 -6.87 5.49 -0.37
CA GLN A 83 -7.52 6.03 0.82
C GLN A 83 -6.97 7.40 1.24
N TYR A 84 -5.64 7.58 1.21
CA TYR A 84 -4.99 8.77 1.79
C TYR A 84 -4.39 9.72 0.77
N PHE A 85 -4.20 9.28 -0.47
CA PHE A 85 -3.61 10.06 -1.56
C PHE A 85 -4.40 9.97 -2.88
N PRO A 86 -5.76 10.00 -2.88
CA PRO A 86 -6.55 9.79 -4.10
C PRO A 86 -6.28 10.86 -5.18
N ASN A 87 -5.95 12.08 -4.75
CA ASN A 87 -5.70 13.23 -5.62
C ASN A 87 -4.21 13.45 -5.92
N HIS A 88 -3.32 12.55 -5.46
CA HIS A 88 -1.91 12.68 -5.80
C HIS A 88 -1.73 12.50 -7.32
N PRO A 89 -0.91 13.34 -8.00
CA PRO A 89 -0.82 13.33 -9.47
C PRO A 89 -0.46 11.96 -10.08
N GLN A 90 0.26 11.12 -9.33
CA GLN A 90 0.70 9.80 -9.78
C GLN A 90 -0.26 8.66 -9.43
N THR A 91 -1.30 8.87 -8.63
CA THR A 91 -2.21 7.79 -8.19
C THR A 91 -2.87 7.08 -9.37
N LYS A 92 -3.46 7.84 -10.30
CA LYS A 92 -4.11 7.23 -11.48
C LYS A 92 -3.11 6.50 -12.38
N ALA A 93 -1.94 7.09 -12.62
CA ALA A 93 -0.90 6.47 -13.44
C ALA A 93 -0.40 5.14 -12.84
N LEU A 94 -0.21 5.10 -11.53
CA LEU A 94 0.18 3.89 -10.80
C LEU A 94 -0.90 2.80 -10.90
N LEU A 95 -2.18 3.15 -10.75
CA LEU A 95 -3.27 2.20 -10.86
C LEU A 95 -3.40 1.63 -12.28
N VAL A 96 -3.24 2.45 -13.33
CA VAL A 96 -3.21 1.97 -14.73
C VAL A 96 -2.07 0.99 -14.94
N GLU A 97 -0.87 1.36 -14.51
CA GLU A 97 0.28 0.49 -14.73
C GLU A 97 0.19 -0.82 -13.94
N ARG A 98 -0.40 -0.78 -12.74
CA ARG A 98 -0.71 -2.00 -11.96
C ARG A 98 -1.85 -2.82 -12.52
N SER A 99 -2.91 -2.23 -13.08
CA SER A 99 -3.99 -2.99 -13.71
C SER A 99 -3.52 -3.74 -14.96
N GLU A 100 -2.57 -3.17 -15.69
CA GLU A 100 -2.04 -3.78 -16.92
C GLU A 100 -0.90 -4.77 -16.66
N ASN A 101 -0.03 -4.53 -15.66
CA ASN A 101 1.26 -5.20 -15.57
C ASN A 101 1.56 -5.90 -14.23
N ASP A 102 0.71 -5.78 -13.21
CA ASP A 102 0.99 -6.49 -11.95
C ASP A 102 1.03 -8.00 -12.18
N PRO A 103 2.03 -8.74 -11.65
CA PRO A 103 2.11 -10.18 -11.88
C PRO A 103 0.99 -10.96 -11.18
N ASP A 104 0.35 -10.38 -10.15
CA ASP A 104 -0.78 -10.98 -9.44
C ASP A 104 -2.11 -10.51 -10.04
N GLU A 105 -2.96 -11.46 -10.44
CA GLU A 105 -4.25 -11.17 -11.10
C GLU A 105 -5.19 -10.36 -10.22
N GLN A 106 -5.26 -10.68 -8.92
CA GLN A 106 -6.14 -9.95 -8.01
C GLN A 106 -5.70 -8.48 -7.83
N VAL A 107 -4.39 -8.19 -7.87
CA VAL A 107 -3.92 -6.78 -7.87
C VAL A 107 -4.33 -6.07 -9.16
N ARG A 108 -4.25 -6.75 -10.31
CA ARG A 108 -4.68 -6.17 -11.58
C ARG A 108 -6.17 -5.81 -11.56
N GLU A 109 -6.99 -6.75 -11.13
CA GLU A 109 -8.45 -6.56 -11.00
C GLU A 109 -8.81 -5.45 -10.01
N PHE A 110 -8.17 -5.45 -8.84
CA PHE A 110 -8.37 -4.41 -7.83
C PHE A 110 -8.01 -3.02 -8.38
N ALA A 111 -6.86 -2.89 -9.05
CA ALA A 111 -6.41 -1.62 -9.60
C ALA A 111 -7.35 -1.10 -10.71
N GLN A 112 -7.89 -2.01 -11.55
CA GLN A 112 -8.88 -1.66 -12.57
C GLN A 112 -10.19 -1.15 -11.94
N GLN A 113 -10.70 -1.83 -10.92
CA GLN A 113 -11.92 -1.41 -10.20
C GLN A 113 -11.72 -0.03 -9.55
N ALA A 114 -10.58 0.18 -8.90
CA ALA A 114 -10.25 1.46 -8.27
C ALA A 114 -10.18 2.62 -9.28
N LEU A 115 -9.68 2.39 -10.50
CA LEU A 115 -9.69 3.40 -11.57
C LEU A 115 -11.11 3.82 -11.95
N GLU A 116 -12.01 2.85 -12.09
CA GLU A 116 -13.40 3.10 -12.41
C GLU A 116 -14.04 3.97 -11.32
N GLU A 117 -13.91 3.57 -10.05
CA GLU A 117 -14.45 4.31 -8.90
C GLU A 117 -13.93 5.75 -8.79
N LEU A 118 -12.61 5.95 -8.98
CA LEU A 118 -12.00 7.28 -8.98
C LEU A 118 -12.44 8.14 -10.16
N SER A 119 -12.77 7.51 -11.30
CA SER A 119 -13.31 8.23 -12.46
C SER A 119 -14.75 8.70 -12.22
N TYR A 120 -15.58 7.90 -11.55
CA TYR A 120 -16.98 8.24 -11.26
C TYR A 120 -17.10 9.40 -10.26
N THR A 121 -16.23 9.46 -9.24
CA THR A 121 -16.29 10.48 -8.19
C THR A 121 -15.93 11.89 -8.71
N THR A 122 -15.11 12.00 -9.76
CA THR A 122 -14.77 13.30 -10.38
C THR A 122 -15.89 13.95 -11.19
N TRP A 123 -17.00 13.25 -11.45
CA TRP A 123 -18.15 13.81 -12.21
C TRP A 123 -19.33 14.27 -11.33
N GLN A 124 -19.25 14.10 -10.01
CA GLN A 124 -20.31 14.48 -9.07
C GLN A 124 -19.97 15.69 -8.16
N ASN A 125 -18.74 16.21 -8.25
CA ASN A 125 -18.26 17.40 -7.51
C ASN A 125 -17.89 18.51 -8.49
#